data_AF-A0A2G2JBJ8-F1
#
_entry.id   AF-A0A2G2JBJ8-F1
#
_cell.length_a   1.000
_cell.length_b   1.000
_cell.length_c   1.000
_cell.angle_alpha   90.00
_cell.angle_beta   90.00
_cell.angle_gamma   90.00
#
_symmetry.space_group_name_H-M   'P 1'
#
loop_
_entity.id
_entity.type
_entity.pdbx_description
1 polymer ?
#
loop_
_entity_poly.entity_id
_entity_poly.type
_entity_poly.pdbx_seq_one_letter_code
_entity_poly.pdbx_strand_id
1 'polypeptide(L)'
;MSPQTINKLSRAVVKNQLMEPWSCHDFRRSLSTILSSKKVELHVTEKMLGHSLAGILAVYNKHDWLDEQREAYELWEKLLLNLDN
;
A
#
# COMPACT_ATOMS: atom_id res chain seq x y z
N MET A 1 15.53 0.74 -10.96
CA MET A 1 16.05 -0.06 -9.82
C MET A 1 15.36 -1.41 -9.86
N SER A 2 16.09 -2.53 -9.70
CA SER A 2 15.44 -3.85 -9.79
C SER A 2 14.69 -4.19 -8.48
N PRO A 3 13.62 -5.00 -8.54
CA PRO A 3 12.92 -5.49 -7.35
C PRO A 3 13.87 -6.18 -6.34
N GLN A 4 14.91 -6.84 -6.84
CA GLN A 4 15.93 -7.50 -6.02
C GLN A 4 16.75 -6.50 -5.20
N THR A 5 17.04 -5.31 -5.75
CA THR A 5 17.75 -4.25 -5.01
C THR A 5 16.90 -3.71 -3.86
N ILE A 6 15.60 -3.49 -4.07
CA ILE A 6 14.69 -3.02 -3.03
C ILE A 6 14.54 -4.07 -1.91
N ASN A 7 14.40 -5.35 -2.27
CA ASN A 7 14.33 -6.41 -1.26
C ASN A 7 15.64 -6.57 -0.46
N LYS A 8 16.81 -6.37 -1.09
CA LYS A 8 18.09 -6.34 -0.37
C LYS A 8 18.15 -5.18 0.62
N LEU A 9 17.69 -4.00 0.23
CA LEU A 9 17.63 -2.84 1.12
C LEU A 9 16.70 -3.11 2.31
N SER A 10 15.48 -3.61 2.08
CA SER A 10 14.54 -3.96 3.14
C SER A 10 15.14 -4.96 4.13
N ARG A 11 15.81 -6.02 3.65
CA ARG A 11 16.52 -6.98 4.50
C ARG A 11 17.65 -6.34 5.32
N ALA A 12 18.39 -5.40 4.74
CA ALA A 12 19.45 -4.69 5.45
C ALA A 12 18.88 -3.81 6.58
N VAL A 13 17.78 -3.10 6.33
CA VAL A 13 17.08 -2.30 7.35
C VAL A 13 16.58 -3.20 8.48
N VAL A 14 15.87 -4.28 8.15
CA VAL A 14 15.36 -5.27 9.14
C VAL A 14 16.48 -5.78 10.03
N LYS A 15 17.61 -6.19 9.44
CA LYS A 15 18.77 -6.69 10.18
C LYS A 15 19.39 -5.62 11.07
N ASN A 16 19.58 -4.40 10.55
CA ASN A 16 20.24 -3.32 11.28
C ASN A 16 19.38 -2.78 12.42
N GLN A 17 18.05 -2.88 12.31
CA GLN A 17 17.09 -2.45 13.32
C GLN A 17 16.63 -3.60 14.25
N LEU A 18 17.24 -4.80 14.13
CA LEU A 18 16.88 -5.99 14.91
C LEU A 18 15.38 -6.31 14.90
N MET A 19 14.74 -6.13 13.74
CA MET A 19 13.32 -6.38 13.56
C MET A 19 13.06 -7.83 13.15
N GLU A 20 11.82 -8.27 13.34
CA GLU A 20 11.33 -9.53 12.75
C GLU A 20 11.41 -9.49 11.21
N PRO A 21 11.61 -10.64 10.53
CA PRO A 21 11.74 -10.69 9.08
C PRO A 21 10.48 -10.20 8.35
N TRP A 22 10.64 -9.15 7.54
CA TRP A 22 9.62 -8.69 6.60
C TRP A 22 10.25 -8.17 5.30
N SER A 23 9.41 -8.02 4.28
CA SER A 23 9.80 -7.53 2.95
C SER A 23 8.89 -6.40 2.47
N CYS A 24 9.27 -5.72 1.40
CA CYS A 24 8.42 -4.70 0.78
C CYS A 24 7.07 -5.25 0.28
N HIS A 25 6.96 -6.55 0.02
CA HIS A 25 5.68 -7.18 -0.31
C HIS A 25 4.74 -7.20 0.91
N ASP A 26 5.27 -7.40 2.11
CA ASP A 26 4.49 -7.38 3.35
C ASP A 26 3.96 -5.98 3.65
N PHE A 27 4.75 -4.95 3.34
CA PHE A 27 4.29 -3.55 3.39
C PHE A 27 3.05 -3.33 2.50
N ARG A 28 3.11 -3.78 1.23
CA ARG A 28 1.96 -3.65 0.31
C ARG A 28 0.71 -4.36 0.84
N ARG A 29 0.86 -5.58 1.36
CA ARG A 29 -0.26 -6.35 1.95
C ARG A 29 -0.85 -5.67 3.18
N SER A 30 0.01 -5.10 4.03
CA SER A 30 -0.39 -4.40 5.24
C SER A 30 -1.19 -3.14 4.91
N LEU A 31 -0.68 -2.32 3.97
CA LEU A 31 -1.37 -1.12 3.50
C LEU A 31 -2.77 -1.43 2.96
N SER A 32 -2.89 -2.42 2.07
CA SER A 32 -4.19 -2.80 1.48
C SER A 32 -5.18 -3.30 2.55
N THR A 33 -4.73 -4.18 3.45
CA THR A 33 -5.56 -4.74 4.52
C THR A 33 -6.04 -3.66 5.50
N ILE A 34 -5.12 -2.78 5.94
CA ILE A 34 -5.45 -1.73 6.91
C ILE A 34 -6.41 -0.71 6.31
N LEU A 35 -6.16 -0.22 5.09
CA LEU A 35 -7.04 0.74 4.44
C LEU A 35 -8.42 0.14 4.12
N SER A 36 -8.47 -1.14 3.74
CA SER A 36 -9.74 -1.85 3.59
C SER A 36 -10.54 -1.90 4.90
N SER A 37 -9.88 -2.11 6.05
CA SER A 37 -10.55 -2.07 7.37
C SER A 37 -11.14 -0.69 7.70
N LYS A 38 -10.61 0.37 7.08
CA LYS A 38 -11.10 1.75 7.19
C LYS A 38 -12.10 2.14 6.10
N LYS A 39 -12.64 1.15 5.38
CA LYS A 39 -13.64 1.32 4.31
C LYS A 39 -13.12 2.03 3.06
N VAL A 40 -11.79 2.03 2.84
CA VAL A 40 -11.25 2.41 1.53
C VAL A 40 -11.55 1.30 0.53
N GLU A 41 -12.07 1.68 -0.63
CA GLU A 41 -12.45 0.75 -1.69
C GLU A 41 -11.23 0.02 -2.28
N LEU A 42 -11.40 -1.26 -2.60
CA LEU A 42 -10.31 -2.11 -3.11
C LEU A 42 -9.68 -1.56 -4.40
N HIS A 43 -10.50 -1.02 -5.31
CA HIS A 43 -9.98 -0.47 -6.56
C HIS A 43 -9.10 0.77 -6.35
N VAL A 44 -9.34 1.53 -5.27
CA VAL A 44 -8.51 2.67 -4.88
C VAL A 44 -7.18 2.18 -4.33
N THR A 45 -7.17 1.20 -3.42
CA THR A 45 -5.91 0.67 -2.86
C THR A 45 -5.05 -0.05 -3.91
N GLU A 46 -5.66 -0.76 -4.86
CA GLU A 46 -4.95 -1.35 -6.01
C GLU A 46 -4.28 -0.27 -6.87
N LYS A 47 -4.96 0.85 -7.13
CA LYS A 47 -4.39 1.99 -7.85
C LYS A 47 -3.26 2.66 -7.07
N MET A 48 -3.40 2.85 -5.76
CA MET A 48 -2.35 3.38 -4.88
C MET A 48 -1.07 2.51 -4.92
N LEU A 49 -1.23 1.19 -5.06
CA LEU A 49 -0.12 0.24 -5.16
C LEU A 49 0.51 0.19 -6.57
N GLY A 50 -0.04 0.94 -7.52
CA GLY A 50 0.38 0.96 -8.92
C GLY A 50 -0.03 -0.29 -9.69
N HIS A 51 -1.04 -1.02 -9.22
CA HIS A 51 -1.55 -2.19 -9.90
C HIS A 51 -2.56 -1.81 -10.98
N SER A 52 -2.56 -2.56 -12.08
CA SER A 52 -3.63 -2.50 -13.06
C SER A 52 -4.81 -3.31 -12.55
N LEU A 53 -6.01 -2.73 -12.62
CA LEU A 53 -7.24 -3.50 -12.38
C LEU A 53 -7.34 -4.61 -13.42
N ALA A 54 -7.84 -5.77 -13.01
CA ALA A 54 -7.99 -6.95 -13.87
C ALA A 54 -9.47 -7.34 -14.04
N GLY A 55 -9.76 -8.08 -15.11
CA GLY A 55 -11.09 -8.65 -15.37
C GLY A 55 -12.19 -7.59 -15.52
N ILE A 56 -13.36 -7.87 -14.95
CA ILE A 56 -14.55 -7.02 -15.08
C ILE A 56 -14.34 -5.63 -14.46
N LEU A 57 -13.54 -5.53 -13.40
CA LEU A 57 -13.19 -4.23 -12.81
C LEU A 57 -12.53 -3.33 -13.86
N ALA A 58 -11.57 -3.83 -14.63
CA ALA A 58 -10.89 -3.03 -15.66
C ALA A 58 -11.83 -2.52 -16.77
N VAL A 59 -12.92 -3.25 -17.04
CA VAL A 59 -13.88 -2.91 -18.10
C VAL A 59 -14.74 -1.72 -17.69
N TYR A 60 -15.25 -1.72 -16.46
CA TYR A 60 -16.15 -0.68 -15.96
C TYR A 60 -15.43 0.50 -15.31
N ASN A 61 -14.28 0.24 -14.69
CA ASN A 61 -13.58 1.20 -13.83
C ASN A 61 -12.36 1.74 -14.59
N LYS A 62 -12.59 2.80 -15.38
CA LYS A 62 -11.55 3.53 -16.15
C LYS A 62 -11.08 4.83 -15.50
N HIS A 63 -11.77 5.28 -14.46
CA HIS A 63 -11.35 6.44 -13.69
C HIS A 63 -10.02 6.14 -12.98
N ASP A 64 -9.30 7.16 -12.51
CA ASP A 64 -8.07 6.94 -11.73
C ASP A 64 -8.28 7.17 -10.23
N TRP A 65 -9.42 7.74 -9.82
CA TRP A 65 -9.79 7.98 -8.42
C TRP A 65 -8.71 8.76 -7.66
N LEU A 66 -8.19 9.82 -8.28
CA LEU A 66 -7.08 10.58 -7.71
C LEU A 66 -7.45 11.27 -6.40
N ASP A 67 -8.71 11.68 -6.25
CA ASP A 67 -9.18 12.31 -5.02
C ASP A 67 -9.34 11.28 -3.90
N GLU A 68 -9.92 10.12 -4.19
CA GLU A 68 -10.04 9.01 -3.22
C GLU A 68 -8.67 8.44 -2.85
N GLN A 69 -7.74 8.38 -3.81
CA GLN A 69 -6.33 8.03 -3.52
C GLN A 69 -5.70 9.05 -2.57
N ARG A 70 -5.92 10.35 -2.78
CA ARG A 70 -5.42 11.40 -1.88
C ARG A 70 -5.97 11.21 -0.47
N GLU A 71 -7.27 11.06 -0.32
CA GLU A 71 -7.91 10.83 0.99
C GLU A 71 -7.37 9.57 1.68
N ALA A 72 -7.17 8.49 0.92
CA ALA A 72 -6.59 7.26 1.45
C ALA A 72 -5.12 7.41 1.88
N TYR A 73 -4.31 8.20 1.16
CA TYR A 73 -2.94 8.52 1.57
C TYR A 73 -2.90 9.36 2.85
N GLU A 74 -3.76 10.37 2.98
CA GLU A 74 -3.87 11.19 4.19
C GLU A 74 -4.31 10.34 5.39
N LEU A 75 -5.26 9.43 5.20
CA LEU A 75 -5.65 8.47 6.23
C LEU A 75 -4.48 7.55 6.62
N TRP A 76 -3.74 7.04 5.63
CA TRP A 76 -2.58 6.19 5.89
C TRP A 76 -1.51 6.91 6.71
N GLU A 77 -1.23 8.18 6.39
CA GLU A 77 -0.30 9.02 7.14
C GLU A 77 -0.75 9.17 8.61
N LYS A 78 -2.02 9.48 8.86
CA LYS A 78 -2.55 9.61 10.22
C LYS A 78 -2.40 8.34 11.04
N LEU A 79 -2.64 7.18 10.43
CA LEU A 79 -2.47 5.88 11.08
C LEU A 79 -1.00 5.61 11.43
N LEU A 80 -0.06 5.93 10.54
CA LEU A 80 1.37 5.75 10.79
C LEU A 80 1.89 6.66 11.91
N LEU A 81 1.36 7.88 11.97
CA LEU A 81 1.74 8.88 12.98
C LEU A 81 0.94 8.74 14.29
N ASN A 82 0.02 7.77 14.37
CA ASN A 82 -0.90 7.58 15.49
C ASN A 82 -1.73 8.83 15.83
N LEU A 83 -2.10 9.62 14.84
CA LEU A 83 -2.87 10.86 15.01
C LEU A 83 -4.38 10.64 15.16
N ASP A 84 -4.83 9.39 15.00
CA ASP A 84 -6.23 8.96 15.11
C ASP A 84 -6.57 8.30 16.47
N ASN A 85 -5.74 8.51 17.51
CA ASN A 85 -5.94 8.01 18.88
C ASN A 85 -6.25 9.13 19.88
#